data_AF-A0A8J6HUN9-F1
#
_entry.id   AF-A0A8J6HUN9-F1
#
_cell.length_a   1.000
_cell.length_b   1.000
_cell.length_c   1.000
_cell.angle_alpha   90.00
_cell.angle_beta   90.00
_cell.angle_gamma   90.00
#
_symmetry.space_group_name_H-M   'P 1'
#
loop_
_entity.id
_entity.type
_entity.pdbx_description
1 polymer ?
#
loop_
_entity_poly.entity_id
_entity_poly.type
_entity_poly.pdbx_seq_one_letter_code
_entity_poly.pdbx_strand_id
1 'polypeptide(L)'
;MGDDLRYQAALNAYINTDRLIKGFDLFPQTFQGKPIKVFYSTPSCYTKAVNDYVTANDYKLEIKTDDFFPYADGPDSYWGGYFTSRPASKRFVRESNNLLQVAKQLAVVGQESYSNPDINSLKEAVGVLQHHDAITGTELVWIADDYHRLLSIGLSRATDAVDPILSNLISGTSGDSFQFKSCLLANVSYCPQSQSDQFTIAVYNPLSRVVSSPISVPVDAQTWNIVDPNGDKVLYQVEDTITDFNQIVEEPVSQYTLEFVAQDLPPQGFKVYSFTKTSSRDQKPKTTIGNQDTSLEIDDETGLLTSVTMNGVTMDVSQDFLFYTSGQGSQAYYFVPDADKGTQRIATNVKTTVIEGDVYVGVLQEFSSWARQLIKVYNDDNTHIEFDWIIGPLDITDGGKEVITRFTTPLKTNGTFYTDSNGREMLKRVRNYRPDYDYTNEQPVSGNYYPITSKIVIRDEAAGLELAVLNDRAQGGSSIEDGQVELMVHRAIDDGLFGLNDVEYGHGIVVRGKDYLVVGPITGNGEKSLAAIERDVAQRKVLLPWVFITDQDVSGRLQNLQFSNLKTPLEDNVQILTLEPWKDGTVLLRLEHVMEKDEDDNLSKETTVDLSVSKILTHFQT
;
A
#
# COMPACT_ATOMS: atom_id res chain seq x y z
N MET A 1 17.31 -19.16 26.97
CA MET A 1 17.98 -20.40 26.52
C MET A 1 17.28 -20.90 25.27
N GLY A 2 17.68 -20.42 24.11
CA GLY A 2 17.03 -20.69 22.83
C GLY A 2 17.83 -20.09 21.69
N ASP A 3 17.46 -20.44 20.47
CA ASP A 3 18.03 -19.96 19.20
C ASP A 3 17.13 -20.45 18.05
N ASP A 4 17.50 -20.14 16.81
CA ASP A 4 16.78 -20.61 15.62
C ASP A 4 16.69 -22.13 15.54
N LEU A 5 15.45 -22.63 15.37
CA LEU A 5 15.12 -24.06 15.26
C LEU A 5 15.72 -24.94 16.37
N ARG A 6 16.00 -24.35 17.55
CA ARG A 6 16.48 -25.07 18.73
C ARG A 6 15.39 -26.01 19.28
N TYR A 7 15.81 -26.92 20.17
CA TYR A 7 14.96 -27.92 20.83
C TYR A 7 14.45 -29.10 19.99
N GLN A 8 14.94 -29.31 18.76
CA GLN A 8 14.69 -30.58 18.02
C GLN A 8 15.14 -31.82 18.83
N ALA A 9 16.24 -31.70 19.57
CA ALA A 9 16.69 -32.66 20.58
C ALA A 9 16.56 -32.08 22.00
N ALA A 10 15.32 -31.76 22.39
CA ALA A 10 15.00 -31.04 23.63
C ALA A 10 15.66 -31.63 24.89
N LEU A 11 15.72 -32.97 25.01
CA LEU A 11 16.29 -33.65 26.18
C LEU A 11 17.72 -33.19 26.51
N ASN A 12 18.55 -32.94 25.49
CA ASN A 12 19.93 -32.47 25.68
C ASN A 12 19.98 -31.06 26.29
N ALA A 13 19.04 -30.19 25.91
CA ALA A 13 18.93 -28.85 26.50
C ALA A 13 18.46 -28.92 27.96
N TYR A 14 17.43 -29.74 28.22
CA TYR A 14 16.86 -29.89 29.55
C TYR A 14 17.83 -30.53 30.54
N ILE A 15 18.50 -31.65 30.20
CA ILE A 15 19.47 -32.29 31.11
C ILE A 15 20.59 -31.33 31.53
N ASN A 16 21.13 -30.54 30.59
CA ASN A 16 22.21 -29.60 30.92
C ASN A 16 21.70 -28.44 31.77
N THR A 17 20.48 -27.97 31.54
CA THR A 17 19.87 -26.91 32.35
C THR A 17 19.49 -27.42 33.75
N ASP A 18 18.98 -28.65 33.87
CA ASP A 18 18.74 -29.31 35.16
C ASP A 18 20.03 -29.47 35.96
N ARG A 19 21.11 -29.89 35.29
CA ARG A 19 22.45 -29.99 35.92
C ARG A 19 22.95 -28.62 36.37
N LEU A 20 22.72 -27.56 35.58
CA LEU A 20 23.06 -26.19 35.95
C LEU A 20 22.28 -25.75 37.20
N ILE A 21 20.96 -25.89 37.19
CA ILE A 21 20.08 -25.57 38.33
C ILE A 21 20.52 -26.35 39.56
N LYS A 22 20.70 -27.68 39.43
CA LYS A 22 21.17 -28.53 40.51
C LYS A 22 22.56 -28.14 41.01
N GLY A 23 23.43 -27.66 40.13
CA GLY A 23 24.74 -27.11 40.47
C GLY A 23 24.62 -25.90 41.41
N PHE A 24 23.73 -24.95 41.11
CA PHE A 24 23.47 -23.80 41.99
C PHE A 24 22.85 -24.19 43.34
N ASP A 25 22.03 -25.26 43.37
CA ASP A 25 21.50 -25.80 44.63
C ASP A 25 22.58 -26.47 45.49
N LEU A 26 23.49 -27.23 44.86
CA LEU A 26 24.56 -27.96 45.56
C LEU A 26 25.73 -27.07 45.95
N PHE A 27 25.99 -26.00 45.18
CA PHE A 27 27.10 -25.06 45.39
C PHE A 27 26.57 -23.62 45.42
N PRO A 28 25.91 -23.18 46.52
CA PRO A 28 25.23 -21.89 46.58
C PRO A 28 26.16 -20.72 46.30
N GLN A 29 25.79 -19.92 45.29
CA GLN A 29 26.50 -18.68 44.95
C GLN A 29 25.79 -17.48 45.58
N THR A 30 26.53 -16.41 45.84
CA THR A 30 25.97 -15.14 46.33
C THR A 30 26.38 -13.97 45.46
N PHE A 31 25.49 -12.98 45.31
CA PHE A 31 25.78 -11.69 44.70
C PHE A 31 25.36 -10.60 45.68
N GLN A 32 26.29 -9.71 46.03
CA GLN A 32 26.07 -8.68 47.06
C GLN A 32 25.50 -9.24 48.39
N GLY A 33 25.98 -10.41 48.82
CA GLY A 33 25.55 -11.08 50.05
C GLY A 33 24.17 -11.77 49.99
N LYS A 34 23.48 -11.75 48.84
CA LYS A 34 22.21 -12.47 48.63
C LYS A 34 22.44 -13.76 47.84
N PRO A 35 21.79 -14.89 48.21
CA PRO A 35 21.91 -16.12 47.45
C PRO A 35 21.30 -15.99 46.06
N ILE A 36 22.00 -16.51 45.06
CA ILE A 36 21.51 -16.59 43.68
C ILE A 36 20.65 -17.85 43.55
N LYS A 37 19.43 -17.69 43.05
CA LYS A 37 18.52 -18.80 42.74
C LYS A 37 18.30 -18.87 41.24
N VAL A 38 18.51 -20.04 40.65
CA VAL A 38 18.29 -20.32 39.23
C VAL A 38 17.17 -21.35 39.10
N PHE A 39 16.24 -21.13 38.18
CA PHE A 39 15.09 -22.01 37.95
C PHE A 39 14.54 -21.80 36.54
N TYR A 40 13.77 -22.76 36.01
CA TYR A 40 13.03 -22.57 34.77
C TYR A 40 11.98 -21.48 34.91
N SER A 41 11.82 -20.67 33.87
CA SER A 41 10.87 -19.57 33.86
C SER A 41 10.28 -19.37 32.47
N THR A 42 9.31 -18.47 32.39
CA THR A 42 8.70 -17.97 31.17
C THR A 42 8.85 -16.44 31.13
N PRO A 43 8.70 -15.81 29.95
CA PRO A 43 8.65 -14.34 29.88
C PRO A 43 7.59 -13.74 30.82
N SER A 44 6.42 -14.36 30.95
CA SER A 44 5.36 -13.90 31.86
C SER A 44 5.75 -13.97 33.34
N CYS A 45 6.41 -15.05 33.77
CA CYS A 45 6.91 -15.17 35.14
C CYS A 45 8.01 -14.15 35.44
N TYR A 46 8.91 -13.90 34.49
CA TYR A 46 9.94 -12.86 34.60
C TYR A 46 9.32 -11.47 34.73
N THR A 47 8.43 -11.08 33.81
CA THR A 47 7.78 -9.77 33.82
C THR A 47 6.97 -9.55 35.10
N LYS A 48 6.29 -10.59 35.59
CA LYS A 48 5.60 -10.52 36.90
C LYS A 48 6.59 -10.23 38.04
N ALA A 49 7.71 -10.96 38.10
CA ALA A 49 8.70 -10.76 39.15
C ALA A 49 9.33 -9.35 39.11
N VAL A 50 9.59 -8.82 37.92
CA VAL A 50 10.05 -7.43 37.73
C VAL A 50 8.98 -6.45 38.23
N ASN A 51 7.72 -6.63 37.83
CA ASN A 51 6.63 -5.76 38.25
C ASN A 51 6.42 -5.77 39.77
N ASP A 52 6.42 -6.96 40.39
CA ASP A 52 6.29 -7.11 41.84
C ASP A 52 7.45 -6.39 42.56
N TYR A 53 8.68 -6.52 42.04
CA TYR A 53 9.85 -5.85 42.59
C TYR A 53 9.79 -4.33 42.44
N VAL A 54 9.43 -3.83 41.25
CA VAL A 54 9.24 -2.39 40.99
C VAL A 54 8.18 -1.81 41.93
N THR A 55 7.03 -2.49 42.07
CA THR A 55 5.93 -2.06 42.93
C THR A 55 6.32 -2.08 44.42
N ALA A 56 6.95 -3.16 44.88
CA ALA A 56 7.32 -3.32 46.29
C ALA A 56 8.41 -2.33 46.74
N ASN A 57 9.20 -1.80 45.81
CA ASN A 57 10.27 -0.85 46.09
C ASN A 57 9.93 0.58 45.63
N ASP A 58 8.70 0.84 45.19
CA ASP A 58 8.24 2.15 44.68
C ASP A 58 9.17 2.74 43.60
N TYR A 59 9.64 1.87 42.69
CA TYR A 59 10.44 2.31 41.56
C TYR A 59 9.57 2.85 40.43
N LYS A 60 10.08 3.87 39.74
CA LYS A 60 9.47 4.44 38.54
C LYS A 60 10.29 4.02 37.32
N LEU A 61 9.61 3.42 36.35
CA LEU A 61 10.21 3.10 35.06
C LEU A 61 10.12 4.32 34.14
N GLU A 62 11.10 4.47 33.26
CA GLU A 62 11.09 5.48 32.20
C GLU A 62 10.09 5.09 31.12
N ILE A 63 9.39 6.08 30.56
CA ILE A 63 8.40 5.87 29.50
C ILE A 63 9.09 6.09 28.16
N LYS A 64 8.99 5.09 27.26
CA LYS A 64 9.34 5.19 25.83
C LYS A 64 8.06 5.33 25.02
N THR A 65 7.99 6.30 24.11
CA THR A 65 6.74 6.66 23.40
C THR A 65 6.85 6.63 21.87
N ASP A 66 8.06 6.68 21.34
CA ASP A 66 8.41 6.58 19.92
C ASP A 66 8.74 5.11 19.55
N ASP A 67 9.62 4.88 18.57
CA ASP A 67 9.94 3.54 18.07
C ASP A 67 11.43 3.17 18.22
N PHE A 68 11.81 2.07 17.55
CA PHE A 68 13.17 1.51 17.56
C PHE A 68 13.77 1.46 16.13
N PHE A 69 13.38 2.40 15.26
CA PHE A 69 13.89 2.48 13.88
C PHE A 69 14.88 3.64 13.66
N PRO A 70 15.74 3.51 12.63
CA PRO A 70 16.14 2.27 11.98
C PRO A 70 17.06 1.42 12.88
N TYR A 71 16.98 0.10 12.71
CA TYR A 71 17.88 -0.85 13.37
C TYR A 71 19.24 -0.92 12.68
N ALA A 72 20.30 -1.03 13.47
CA ALA A 72 21.66 -1.33 13.03
C ALA A 72 22.34 -2.25 14.04
N ASP A 73 23.06 -3.27 13.55
CA ASP A 73 23.86 -4.20 14.36
C ASP A 73 25.37 -3.91 14.28
N GLY A 74 25.74 -2.82 13.60
CA GLY A 74 27.11 -2.34 13.41
C GLY A 74 27.13 -0.99 12.66
N PRO A 75 28.32 -0.36 12.53
CA PRO A 75 28.42 0.99 11.94
C PRO A 75 27.96 1.10 10.48
N ASP A 76 28.19 0.05 9.67
CA ASP A 76 27.88 0.01 8.23
C ASP A 76 26.75 -0.97 7.90
N SER A 77 25.85 -1.24 8.84
CA SER A 77 24.83 -2.28 8.71
C SER A 77 23.46 -1.80 9.15
N TYR A 78 23.04 -0.63 8.66
CA TYR A 78 21.66 -0.19 8.83
C TYR A 78 20.72 -1.08 8.01
N TRP A 79 19.70 -1.62 8.68
CA TRP A 79 18.68 -2.50 8.09
C TRP A 79 17.62 -1.66 7.37
N GLY A 80 18.06 -0.72 6.53
CA GLY A 80 17.19 0.15 5.73
C GLY A 80 16.78 -0.44 4.38
N GLY A 81 17.43 -1.52 3.95
CA GLY A 81 17.24 -2.11 2.62
C GLY A 81 15.92 -2.89 2.51
N TYR A 82 15.58 -3.67 3.54
CA TYR A 82 14.38 -4.51 3.54
C TYR A 82 13.07 -3.72 3.52
N PHE A 83 13.13 -2.41 3.80
CA PHE A 83 11.99 -1.53 3.62
C PHE A 83 11.51 -1.52 2.16
N THR A 84 12.39 -1.78 1.18
CA THR A 84 12.05 -1.85 -0.25
C THR A 84 12.31 -3.21 -0.91
N SER A 85 13.17 -4.09 -0.36
CA SER A 85 13.51 -5.39 -0.96
C SER A 85 12.28 -6.20 -1.43
N ARG A 86 12.32 -6.78 -2.63
CA ARG A 86 11.19 -7.47 -3.30
C ARG A 86 9.89 -6.61 -3.30
N PRO A 87 9.90 -5.41 -3.91
CA PRO A 87 8.77 -4.48 -3.85
C PRO A 87 7.51 -5.00 -4.57
N ALA A 88 7.65 -5.90 -5.54
CA ALA A 88 6.50 -6.59 -6.16
C ALA A 88 5.76 -7.46 -5.13
N SER A 89 6.48 -8.24 -4.31
CA SER A 89 5.90 -9.03 -3.21
C SER A 89 5.13 -8.15 -2.21
N LYS A 90 5.70 -7.00 -1.83
CA LYS A 90 5.07 -6.05 -0.91
C LYS A 90 3.72 -5.53 -1.43
N ARG A 91 3.63 -5.25 -2.73
CA ARG A 91 2.36 -4.89 -3.38
C ARG A 91 1.39 -6.05 -3.43
N PHE A 92 1.87 -7.24 -3.76
CA PHE A 92 1.01 -8.42 -3.85
C PHE A 92 0.35 -8.75 -2.51
N VAL A 93 1.05 -8.56 -1.39
CA VAL A 93 0.48 -8.66 -0.05
C VAL A 93 -0.57 -7.58 0.21
N ARG A 94 -0.34 -6.32 -0.22
CA ARG A 94 -1.32 -5.24 -0.08
C ARG A 94 -2.61 -5.51 -0.85
N GLU A 95 -2.52 -5.96 -2.09
CA GLU A 95 -3.69 -6.32 -2.91
C GLU A 95 -4.42 -7.54 -2.36
N SER A 96 -3.67 -8.55 -1.88
CA SER A 96 -4.24 -9.72 -1.22
C SER A 96 -5.00 -9.36 0.05
N ASN A 97 -4.48 -8.43 0.85
CA ASN A 97 -5.22 -7.92 2.00
C ASN A 97 -6.46 -7.13 1.58
N ASN A 98 -6.42 -6.35 0.50
CA ASN A 98 -7.59 -5.63 0.00
C ASN A 98 -8.72 -6.59 -0.37
N LEU A 99 -8.45 -7.60 -1.22
CA LEU A 99 -9.46 -8.62 -1.53
C LEU A 99 -9.91 -9.37 -0.27
N LEU A 100 -9.01 -9.65 0.68
CA LEU A 100 -9.39 -10.29 1.93
C LEU A 100 -10.43 -9.44 2.71
N GLN A 101 -10.30 -8.11 2.74
CA GLN A 101 -11.31 -7.27 3.38
C GLN A 101 -12.64 -7.33 2.63
N VAL A 102 -12.63 -7.23 1.30
CA VAL A 102 -13.83 -7.37 0.45
C VAL A 102 -14.52 -8.71 0.69
N ALA A 103 -13.75 -9.80 0.71
CA ALA A 103 -14.27 -11.14 0.89
C ALA A 103 -14.90 -11.33 2.28
N LYS A 104 -14.28 -10.79 3.34
CA LYS A 104 -14.85 -10.83 4.69
C LYS A 104 -16.15 -10.02 4.79
N GLN A 105 -16.22 -8.86 4.14
CA GLN A 105 -17.42 -8.02 4.12
C GLN A 105 -18.56 -8.72 3.37
N LEU A 106 -18.29 -9.25 2.17
CA LEU A 106 -19.27 -10.03 1.40
C LEU A 106 -19.68 -11.32 2.13
N ALA A 107 -18.76 -11.98 2.83
CA ALA A 107 -19.07 -13.14 3.66
C ALA A 107 -20.06 -12.84 4.79
N VAL A 108 -19.99 -11.65 5.41
CA VAL A 108 -21.02 -11.21 6.37
C VAL A 108 -22.37 -11.04 5.68
N VAL A 109 -22.41 -10.44 4.50
CA VAL A 109 -23.65 -10.25 3.72
C VAL A 109 -24.25 -11.60 3.31
N GLY A 110 -23.41 -12.53 2.84
CA GLY A 110 -23.80 -13.88 2.45
C GLY A 110 -24.05 -14.84 3.62
N GLN A 111 -23.88 -14.37 4.87
CA GLN A 111 -24.00 -15.20 6.09
C GLN A 111 -23.11 -16.45 6.07
N GLU A 112 -21.92 -16.32 5.49
CA GLU A 112 -20.92 -17.38 5.43
C GLU A 112 -20.35 -17.71 6.82
N SER A 113 -19.88 -18.94 6.99
CA SER A 113 -19.21 -19.36 8.22
C SER A 113 -17.84 -18.70 8.37
N TYR A 114 -17.46 -18.34 9.60
CA TYR A 114 -16.07 -18.00 9.93
C TYR A 114 -15.07 -19.09 9.50
N SER A 115 -15.51 -20.34 9.45
CA SER A 115 -14.69 -21.49 9.03
C SER A 115 -14.70 -21.75 7.52
N ASN A 116 -15.19 -20.83 6.68
CA ASN A 116 -15.18 -21.00 5.23
C ASN A 116 -13.71 -21.25 4.76
N PRO A 117 -13.40 -22.43 4.20
CA PRO A 117 -12.02 -22.83 3.92
C PRO A 117 -11.40 -22.00 2.78
N ASP A 118 -12.20 -21.52 1.84
CA ASP A 118 -11.72 -20.79 0.68
C ASP A 118 -11.32 -19.36 1.04
N ILE A 119 -12.13 -18.68 1.86
CA ILE A 119 -11.77 -17.35 2.42
C ILE A 119 -10.62 -17.49 3.42
N ASN A 120 -10.63 -18.52 4.27
CA ASN A 120 -9.55 -18.74 5.23
C ASN A 120 -8.22 -19.09 4.55
N SER A 121 -8.24 -19.70 3.36
CA SER A 121 -7.03 -19.94 2.57
C SER A 121 -6.28 -18.64 2.28
N LEU A 122 -6.98 -17.56 1.91
CA LEU A 122 -6.36 -16.24 1.70
C LEU A 122 -5.93 -15.60 3.02
N LYS A 123 -6.75 -15.73 4.08
CA LYS A 123 -6.44 -15.21 5.42
C LYS A 123 -5.15 -15.81 5.99
N GLU A 124 -4.98 -17.12 5.85
CA GLU A 124 -3.77 -17.84 6.27
C GLU A 124 -2.56 -17.41 5.44
N ALA A 125 -2.70 -17.31 4.12
CA ALA A 125 -1.62 -16.84 3.24
C ALA A 125 -1.17 -15.41 3.61
N VAL A 126 -2.11 -14.46 3.70
CA VAL A 126 -1.80 -13.09 4.14
C VAL A 126 -1.13 -13.09 5.52
N GLY A 127 -1.59 -13.93 6.45
CA GLY A 127 -1.00 -14.09 7.78
C GLY A 127 0.44 -14.60 7.77
N VAL A 128 0.73 -15.65 6.97
CA VAL A 128 2.10 -16.18 6.78
C VAL A 128 3.01 -15.11 6.20
N LEU A 129 2.53 -14.34 5.22
CA LEU A 129 3.34 -13.32 4.58
C LEU A 129 3.56 -12.07 5.45
N GLN A 130 2.95 -11.97 6.63
CA GLN A 130 3.38 -10.98 7.64
C GLN A 130 4.63 -11.41 8.42
N HIS A 131 5.17 -12.62 8.17
CA HIS A 131 6.45 -13.07 8.72
C HIS A 131 7.56 -12.07 8.39
N HIS A 132 8.52 -11.93 9.30
CA HIS A 132 9.60 -10.94 9.21
C HIS A 132 10.69 -11.28 8.17
N ASP A 133 10.57 -12.44 7.51
CA ASP A 133 11.31 -12.79 6.30
C ASP A 133 10.38 -13.01 5.10
N ALA A 134 9.18 -12.42 5.10
CA ALA A 134 8.25 -12.51 3.97
C ALA A 134 7.91 -11.10 3.47
N ILE A 135 7.15 -10.32 4.24
CA ILE A 135 6.83 -8.93 3.84
C ILE A 135 8.09 -8.06 3.71
N THR A 136 9.17 -8.42 4.40
CA THR A 136 10.47 -7.76 4.36
C THR A 136 11.25 -8.06 3.09
N GLY A 137 10.95 -9.15 2.38
CA GLY A 137 11.64 -9.54 1.15
C GLY A 137 13.08 -10.03 1.40
N THR A 138 13.29 -10.72 2.52
CA THR A 138 14.60 -11.18 3.00
C THR A 138 14.76 -12.70 3.01
N GLU A 139 13.79 -13.39 2.42
CA GLU A 139 13.82 -14.80 2.09
C GLU A 139 14.65 -15.11 0.84
N LEU A 140 14.91 -16.41 0.63
CA LEU A 140 15.48 -16.95 -0.60
C LEU A 140 14.44 -16.90 -1.73
N VAL A 141 14.89 -16.77 -2.98
CA VAL A 141 14.02 -16.62 -4.17
C VAL A 141 12.92 -17.68 -4.23
N TRP A 142 13.26 -18.96 -4.08
CA TRP A 142 12.27 -20.05 -4.16
C TRP A 142 11.28 -20.09 -2.97
N ILE A 143 11.60 -19.42 -1.87
CA ILE A 143 10.67 -19.23 -0.75
C ILE A 143 9.71 -18.08 -1.10
N ALA A 144 10.20 -17.01 -1.74
CA ALA A 144 9.35 -15.95 -2.27
C ALA A 144 8.34 -16.51 -3.29
N ASP A 145 8.79 -17.41 -4.18
CA ASP A 145 7.91 -18.10 -5.14
C ASP A 145 6.82 -18.92 -4.43
N ASP A 146 7.15 -19.59 -3.32
CA ASP A 146 6.16 -20.32 -2.52
C ASP A 146 5.16 -19.37 -1.85
N TYR A 147 5.61 -18.24 -1.33
CA TYR A 147 4.75 -17.20 -0.78
C TYR A 147 3.79 -16.64 -1.84
N HIS A 148 4.27 -16.37 -3.06
CA HIS A 148 3.44 -15.93 -4.17
C HIS A 148 2.43 -17.02 -4.58
N ARG A 149 2.86 -18.29 -4.63
CA ARG A 149 1.97 -19.43 -4.87
C ARG A 149 0.83 -19.50 -3.83
N LEU A 150 1.14 -19.30 -2.55
CA LEU A 150 0.13 -19.28 -1.48
C LEU A 150 -0.88 -18.13 -1.66
N LEU A 151 -0.40 -16.92 -1.93
CA LEU A 151 -1.27 -15.77 -2.20
C LEU A 151 -2.15 -15.99 -3.44
N SER A 152 -1.58 -16.45 -4.55
CA SER A 152 -2.32 -16.71 -5.79
C SER A 152 -3.44 -17.73 -5.60
N ILE A 153 -3.17 -18.83 -4.87
CA ILE A 153 -4.21 -19.82 -4.52
C ILE A 153 -5.28 -19.19 -3.63
N GLY A 154 -4.87 -18.42 -2.61
CA GLY A 154 -5.79 -17.75 -1.70
C GLY A 154 -6.70 -16.75 -2.42
N LEU A 155 -6.15 -15.91 -3.29
CA LEU A 155 -6.89 -14.91 -4.07
C LEU A 155 -7.93 -15.57 -4.98
N SER A 156 -7.53 -16.63 -5.70
CA SER A 156 -8.46 -17.39 -6.55
C SER A 156 -9.61 -17.97 -5.73
N ARG A 157 -9.31 -18.67 -4.63
CA ARG A 157 -10.33 -19.29 -3.78
C ARG A 157 -11.26 -18.26 -3.14
N ALA A 158 -10.72 -17.16 -2.63
CA ALA A 158 -11.54 -16.11 -2.04
C ALA A 158 -12.45 -15.45 -3.08
N THR A 159 -11.97 -15.25 -4.31
CA THR A 159 -12.79 -14.74 -5.43
C THR A 159 -13.93 -15.72 -5.76
N ASP A 160 -13.62 -17.01 -5.90
CA ASP A 160 -14.61 -18.07 -6.18
C ASP A 160 -15.64 -18.20 -5.05
N ALA A 161 -15.24 -17.99 -3.79
CA ALA A 161 -16.12 -18.07 -2.63
C ALA A 161 -17.12 -16.91 -2.56
N VAL A 162 -16.74 -15.72 -3.03
CA VAL A 162 -17.61 -14.53 -2.96
C VAL A 162 -18.46 -14.34 -4.21
N ASP A 163 -18.10 -14.99 -5.32
CA ASP A 163 -18.84 -14.92 -6.59
C ASP A 163 -20.32 -15.33 -6.44
N PRO A 164 -20.69 -16.45 -5.78
CA PRO A 164 -22.10 -16.78 -5.55
C PRO A 164 -22.85 -15.71 -4.75
N ILE A 165 -22.19 -15.08 -3.79
CA ILE A 165 -22.77 -14.01 -2.96
C ILE A 165 -23.04 -12.79 -3.84
N LEU A 166 -22.05 -12.35 -4.61
CA LEU A 166 -22.16 -11.24 -5.54
C LEU A 166 -23.23 -11.51 -6.61
N SER A 167 -23.20 -12.69 -7.22
CA SER A 167 -24.18 -13.12 -8.21
C SER A 167 -25.60 -13.08 -7.64
N ASN A 168 -25.83 -13.59 -6.44
CA ASN A 168 -27.15 -13.56 -5.79
C ASN A 168 -27.61 -12.12 -5.48
N LEU A 169 -26.69 -11.25 -5.05
CA LEU A 169 -27.00 -9.84 -4.82
C LEU A 169 -27.44 -9.16 -6.11
N ILE A 170 -26.76 -9.43 -7.23
CA ILE A 170 -27.04 -8.84 -8.56
C ILE A 170 -28.30 -9.43 -9.21
N SER A 171 -28.48 -10.75 -9.15
CA SER A 171 -29.64 -11.43 -9.76
C SER A 171 -30.95 -11.16 -9.00
N GLY A 172 -30.86 -10.83 -7.71
CA GLY A 172 -32.01 -10.45 -6.91
C GLY A 172 -33.04 -11.59 -6.86
N THR A 173 -34.26 -11.34 -7.32
CA THR A 173 -35.32 -12.36 -7.32
C THR A 173 -35.36 -13.19 -8.61
N SER A 174 -34.51 -12.91 -9.62
CA SER A 174 -34.50 -13.72 -10.85
C SER A 174 -33.97 -15.13 -10.60
N GLY A 175 -33.06 -15.28 -9.62
CA GLY A 175 -32.38 -16.53 -9.33
C GLY A 175 -31.35 -16.93 -10.40
N ASP A 176 -30.99 -16.01 -11.30
CA ASP A 176 -29.91 -16.23 -12.26
C ASP A 176 -28.57 -16.39 -11.55
N SER A 177 -27.72 -17.23 -12.12
CA SER A 177 -26.33 -17.41 -11.71
C SER A 177 -25.42 -16.81 -12.77
N PHE A 178 -24.52 -15.95 -12.33
CA PHE A 178 -23.46 -15.34 -13.11
C PHE A 178 -22.12 -15.82 -12.58
N GLN A 179 -21.10 -15.80 -13.44
CA GLN A 179 -19.72 -16.07 -13.03
C GLN A 179 -18.90 -14.79 -13.19
N PHE A 180 -18.69 -14.10 -12.09
CA PHE A 180 -17.76 -12.99 -12.00
C PHE A 180 -16.37 -13.49 -11.58
N LYS A 181 -15.34 -12.86 -12.13
CA LYS A 181 -13.93 -13.13 -11.84
C LYS A 181 -13.20 -11.85 -11.52
N SER A 182 -12.00 -11.96 -10.99
CA SER A 182 -11.08 -10.82 -10.83
C SER A 182 -9.88 -10.99 -11.75
N CYS A 183 -9.52 -9.92 -12.46
CA CYS A 183 -8.36 -9.89 -13.33
C CYS A 183 -7.10 -9.54 -12.53
N LEU A 184 -6.51 -10.55 -11.90
CA LEU A 184 -5.34 -10.38 -11.01
C LEU A 184 -4.07 -9.92 -11.74
N LEU A 185 -4.04 -9.97 -13.07
CA LEU A 185 -2.92 -9.52 -13.92
C LEU A 185 -3.27 -8.27 -14.75
N ALA A 186 -4.30 -7.51 -14.34
CA ALA A 186 -4.70 -6.30 -15.05
C ALA A 186 -3.61 -5.22 -15.06
N ASN A 187 -2.72 -5.21 -14.06
CA ASN A 187 -1.58 -4.29 -13.96
C ASN A 187 -0.53 -4.49 -15.08
N VAL A 188 -0.48 -5.68 -15.69
CA VAL A 188 0.34 -6.05 -16.85
C VAL A 188 -0.52 -6.23 -18.11
N SER A 189 -1.66 -5.54 -18.14
CA SER A 189 -2.59 -5.49 -19.28
C SER A 189 -3.23 -6.84 -19.67
N TYR A 190 -3.26 -7.83 -18.77
CA TYR A 190 -3.90 -9.13 -19.02
C TYR A 190 -5.22 -9.28 -18.28
N CYS A 191 -6.32 -9.37 -19.04
CA CYS A 191 -7.66 -9.64 -18.54
C CYS A 191 -8.52 -10.22 -19.68
N PRO A 192 -8.65 -11.56 -19.79
CA PRO A 192 -9.35 -12.18 -20.92
C PRO A 192 -10.80 -11.73 -21.08
N GLN A 193 -11.50 -11.46 -19.97
CA GLN A 193 -12.92 -11.09 -19.97
C GLN A 193 -13.15 -9.73 -20.65
N SER A 194 -12.21 -8.79 -20.54
CA SER A 194 -12.33 -7.46 -21.15
C SER A 194 -11.83 -7.39 -22.59
N GLN A 195 -11.40 -8.52 -23.17
CA GLN A 195 -11.12 -8.66 -24.60
C GLN A 195 -12.37 -9.05 -25.41
N SER A 196 -13.48 -9.36 -24.74
CA SER A 196 -14.76 -9.65 -25.37
C SER A 196 -15.44 -8.41 -25.93
N ASP A 197 -16.26 -8.57 -26.97
CA ASP A 197 -17.03 -7.45 -27.56
C ASP A 197 -18.05 -6.85 -26.57
N GLN A 198 -18.44 -7.61 -25.55
CA GLN A 198 -19.28 -7.17 -24.45
C GLN A 198 -18.81 -7.79 -23.16
N PHE A 199 -18.83 -7.02 -22.08
CA PHE A 199 -18.56 -7.50 -20.74
C PHE A 199 -19.26 -6.60 -19.71
N THR A 200 -19.37 -7.08 -18.47
CA THR A 200 -19.97 -6.36 -17.35
C THR A 200 -19.02 -6.37 -16.18
N ILE A 201 -18.92 -5.23 -15.50
CA ILE A 201 -18.09 -5.05 -14.30
C ILE A 201 -18.98 -4.68 -13.11
N ALA A 202 -18.82 -5.37 -11.99
CA ALA A 202 -19.26 -4.90 -10.68
C ALA A 202 -18.06 -4.31 -9.92
N VAL A 203 -18.13 -3.03 -9.57
CA VAL A 203 -17.10 -2.33 -8.82
C VAL A 203 -17.54 -2.24 -7.36
N TYR A 204 -16.86 -2.95 -6.47
CA TYR A 204 -17.17 -3.02 -5.04
C TYR A 204 -16.27 -2.07 -4.23
N ASN A 205 -16.84 -1.13 -3.50
CA ASN A 205 -16.16 -0.22 -2.59
C ASN A 205 -16.07 -0.83 -1.17
N PRO A 206 -14.87 -1.17 -0.65
CA PRO A 206 -14.69 -1.71 0.69
C PRO A 206 -14.72 -0.68 1.82
N LEU A 207 -14.71 0.62 1.53
CA LEU A 207 -14.73 1.67 2.55
C LEU A 207 -16.12 1.84 3.15
N SER A 208 -16.18 2.39 4.38
CA SER A 208 -17.46 2.65 5.07
C SER A 208 -18.11 3.99 4.67
N ARG A 209 -17.60 4.64 3.62
CA ARG A 209 -18.12 5.90 3.06
C ARG A 209 -18.32 5.80 1.54
N VAL A 210 -19.08 6.75 1.00
CA VAL A 210 -19.25 6.88 -0.45
C VAL A 210 -17.93 7.36 -1.07
N VAL A 211 -17.49 6.73 -2.15
CA VAL A 211 -16.27 7.13 -2.86
C VAL A 211 -16.47 7.12 -4.36
N SER A 212 -15.85 8.08 -5.05
CA SER A 212 -15.64 8.01 -6.49
C SER A 212 -14.19 7.59 -6.74
N SER A 213 -13.97 6.66 -7.68
CA SER A 213 -12.62 6.16 -7.97
C SER A 213 -12.41 5.97 -9.46
N PRO A 214 -11.24 6.34 -10.00
CA PRO A 214 -10.84 5.87 -11.32
C PRO A 214 -10.67 4.36 -11.30
N ILE A 215 -11.14 3.71 -12.36
CA ILE A 215 -11.05 2.27 -12.60
C ILE A 215 -10.36 2.06 -13.95
N SER A 216 -9.26 1.33 -13.93
CA SER A 216 -8.48 0.98 -15.13
C SER A 216 -8.79 -0.45 -15.57
N VAL A 217 -9.08 -0.64 -16.85
CA VAL A 217 -9.45 -1.92 -17.45
C VAL A 217 -8.62 -2.13 -18.73
N PRO A 218 -7.85 -3.23 -18.85
CA PRO A 218 -7.19 -3.58 -20.11
C PRO A 218 -8.22 -3.88 -21.20
N VAL A 219 -8.11 -3.29 -22.39
CA VAL A 219 -9.07 -3.49 -23.49
C VAL A 219 -8.38 -3.60 -24.86
N ASP A 220 -9.06 -4.22 -25.83
CA ASP A 220 -8.55 -4.48 -27.18
C ASP A 220 -9.07 -3.51 -28.26
N ALA A 221 -9.89 -2.52 -27.86
CA ALA A 221 -10.45 -1.52 -28.75
C ALA A 221 -10.42 -0.12 -28.12
N GLN A 222 -10.44 0.90 -28.99
CA GLN A 222 -10.42 2.31 -28.58
C GLN A 222 -11.82 2.90 -28.31
N THR A 223 -12.88 2.22 -28.76
CA THR A 223 -14.24 2.77 -28.76
C THR A 223 -15.24 1.82 -28.11
N TRP A 224 -15.88 2.32 -27.05
CA TRP A 224 -16.78 1.56 -26.18
C TRP A 224 -18.03 2.38 -25.87
N ASN A 225 -19.16 1.71 -25.71
CA ASN A 225 -20.34 2.24 -25.04
C ASN A 225 -20.37 1.67 -23.62
N ILE A 226 -20.27 2.55 -22.64
CA ILE A 226 -20.30 2.20 -21.22
C ILE A 226 -21.55 2.81 -20.61
N VAL A 227 -22.33 2.01 -19.90
CA VAL A 227 -23.52 2.47 -19.18
C VAL A 227 -23.42 2.14 -17.70
N ASP A 228 -23.90 3.06 -16.87
CA ASP A 228 -23.97 2.92 -15.41
C ASP A 228 -25.26 2.18 -14.96
N PRO A 229 -25.48 1.99 -13.64
CA PRO A 229 -26.70 1.38 -13.12
C PRO A 229 -28.02 2.07 -13.51
N ASN A 230 -28.00 3.35 -13.87
CA ASN A 230 -29.18 4.12 -14.27
C ASN A 230 -29.42 4.06 -15.79
N GLY A 231 -28.50 3.44 -16.54
CA GLY A 231 -28.50 3.42 -18.01
C GLY A 231 -27.88 4.67 -18.63
N ASP A 232 -27.25 5.53 -17.82
CA ASP A 232 -26.58 6.74 -18.28
C ASP A 232 -25.22 6.40 -18.86
N LYS A 233 -24.82 7.13 -19.92
CA LYS A 233 -23.51 6.93 -20.56
C LYS A 233 -22.39 7.41 -19.62
N VAL A 234 -21.38 6.58 -19.43
CA VAL A 234 -20.20 6.89 -18.63
C VAL A 234 -19.11 7.51 -19.50
N LEU A 235 -18.46 8.56 -18.97
CA LEU A 235 -17.30 9.18 -19.60
C LEU A 235 -16.06 8.32 -19.37
N TYR A 236 -15.26 8.14 -20.41
CA TYR A 236 -14.07 7.31 -20.35
C TYR A 236 -12.98 7.82 -21.28
N GLN A 237 -11.78 7.33 -21.05
CA GLN A 237 -10.58 7.59 -21.83
C GLN A 237 -9.90 6.26 -22.16
N VAL A 238 -9.27 6.15 -23.32
CA VAL A 238 -8.52 4.95 -23.72
C VAL A 238 -7.17 5.39 -24.26
N GLU A 239 -6.12 4.88 -23.64
CA GLU A 239 -4.73 5.17 -24.01
C GLU A 239 -3.98 3.88 -24.34
N ASP A 240 -2.88 4.01 -25.07
CA ASP A 240 -1.92 2.93 -25.21
C ASP A 240 -1.38 2.53 -23.82
N THR A 241 -1.05 1.25 -23.67
CA THR A 241 -0.37 0.77 -22.46
C THR A 241 0.95 1.52 -22.22
N ILE A 242 1.29 1.77 -20.95
CA ILE A 242 2.50 2.52 -20.55
C ILE A 242 3.80 1.89 -21.10
N THR A 243 3.77 0.58 -21.35
CA THR A 243 4.81 -0.16 -22.03
C THR A 243 4.24 -1.40 -22.71
N ASP A 244 5.05 -2.03 -23.55
CA ASP A 244 4.76 -3.36 -24.08
C ASP A 244 4.95 -4.42 -22.98
N PHE A 245 3.86 -5.07 -22.59
CA PHE A 245 3.86 -6.13 -21.58
C PHE A 245 4.10 -7.53 -22.15
N ASN A 246 4.26 -7.70 -23.47
CA ASN A 246 4.49 -9.02 -24.07
C ASN A 246 5.80 -9.70 -23.62
N GLN A 247 6.73 -8.94 -23.03
CA GLN A 247 7.97 -9.48 -22.44
C GLN A 247 7.79 -9.92 -20.98
N ILE A 248 6.68 -9.52 -20.34
CA ILE A 248 6.40 -9.73 -18.90
C ILE A 248 5.40 -10.86 -18.70
N VAL A 249 4.50 -11.12 -19.66
CA VAL A 249 3.53 -12.21 -19.60
C VAL A 249 3.51 -12.94 -20.94
N GLU A 250 3.47 -14.27 -20.90
CA GLU A 250 3.41 -15.10 -22.13
C GLU A 250 2.04 -15.05 -22.83
N GLU A 251 1.02 -14.61 -22.11
CA GLU A 251 -0.35 -14.53 -22.60
C GLU A 251 -0.60 -13.28 -23.45
N PRO A 252 -1.53 -13.31 -24.43
CA PRO A 252 -1.87 -12.12 -25.22
C PRO A 252 -2.40 -10.97 -24.36
N VAL A 253 -1.59 -9.92 -24.23
CA VAL A 253 -1.94 -8.71 -23.47
C VAL A 253 -2.76 -7.74 -24.31
N SER A 254 -3.58 -6.93 -23.63
CA SER A 254 -4.38 -5.90 -24.25
C SER A 254 -3.49 -4.72 -24.64
N GLN A 255 -3.74 -4.09 -25.78
CA GLN A 255 -2.90 -2.99 -26.28
C GLN A 255 -3.22 -1.66 -25.61
N TYR A 256 -4.45 -1.52 -25.11
CA TYR A 256 -4.95 -0.28 -24.55
C TYR A 256 -5.39 -0.45 -23.09
N THR A 257 -5.33 0.64 -22.35
CA THR A 257 -5.95 0.78 -21.03
C THR A 257 -7.12 1.73 -21.13
N LEU A 258 -8.32 1.25 -20.80
CA LEU A 258 -9.51 2.08 -20.63
C LEU A 258 -9.59 2.54 -19.19
N GLU A 259 -9.79 3.84 -18.97
CA GLU A 259 -10.05 4.41 -17.65
C GLU A 259 -11.39 5.14 -17.64
N PHE A 260 -12.16 4.93 -16.57
CA PHE A 260 -13.39 5.67 -16.29
C PHE A 260 -13.50 5.92 -14.79
N VAL A 261 -14.31 6.89 -14.37
CA VAL A 261 -14.57 7.13 -12.94
C VAL A 261 -15.85 6.41 -12.52
N ALA A 262 -15.73 5.45 -11.61
CA ALA A 262 -16.88 4.85 -10.94
C ALA A 262 -17.40 5.84 -9.88
N GLN A 263 -18.36 6.67 -10.27
CA GLN A 263 -18.90 7.74 -9.42
C GLN A 263 -19.79 7.20 -8.29
N ASP A 264 -19.69 7.81 -7.11
CA ASP A 264 -20.57 7.59 -5.94
C ASP A 264 -20.77 6.11 -5.58
N LEU A 265 -19.69 5.34 -5.50
CA LEU A 265 -19.75 3.95 -5.07
C LEU A 265 -20.28 3.88 -3.63
N PRO A 266 -21.35 3.12 -3.38
CA PRO A 266 -21.94 3.02 -2.05
C PRO A 266 -20.97 2.41 -1.03
N PRO A 267 -21.09 2.75 0.27
CA PRO A 267 -20.22 2.19 1.30
C PRO A 267 -20.43 0.68 1.44
N GLN A 268 -19.31 -0.06 1.52
CA GLN A 268 -19.28 -1.54 1.55
C GLN A 268 -20.26 -2.16 0.56
N GLY A 269 -20.23 -1.67 -0.68
CA GLY A 269 -21.26 -1.90 -1.67
C GLY A 269 -20.72 -1.82 -3.08
N PHE A 270 -21.56 -2.06 -4.08
CA PHE A 270 -21.13 -2.05 -5.48
C PHE A 270 -22.06 -1.28 -6.40
N LYS A 271 -21.53 -0.93 -7.57
CA LYS A 271 -22.27 -0.53 -8.78
C LYS A 271 -21.87 -1.42 -9.96
N VAL A 272 -22.82 -1.70 -10.86
CA VAL A 272 -22.64 -2.53 -12.04
C VAL A 272 -22.62 -1.66 -13.30
N TYR A 273 -21.62 -1.90 -14.16
CA TYR A 273 -21.37 -1.17 -15.40
C TYR A 273 -21.31 -2.15 -16.56
N SER A 274 -21.97 -1.83 -17.68
CA SER A 274 -21.96 -2.66 -18.88
C SER A 274 -21.16 -2.00 -19.99
N PHE A 275 -20.32 -2.81 -20.65
CA PHE A 275 -19.40 -2.39 -21.70
C PHE A 275 -19.78 -3.08 -23.00
N THR A 276 -19.80 -2.34 -24.09
CA THR A 276 -20.03 -2.87 -25.44
C THR A 276 -19.10 -2.18 -26.42
N LYS A 277 -18.33 -2.97 -27.16
CA LYS A 277 -17.45 -2.47 -28.22
C LYS A 277 -18.28 -1.84 -29.33
N THR A 278 -17.84 -0.70 -29.81
CA THR A 278 -18.54 0.06 -30.88
C THR A 278 -17.58 0.38 -32.01
N SER A 279 -18.10 0.58 -33.22
CA SER A 279 -17.29 0.96 -34.41
C SER A 279 -16.97 2.45 -34.49
N SER A 280 -17.67 3.30 -33.73
CA SER A 280 -17.45 4.74 -33.70
C SER A 280 -17.66 5.30 -32.29
N ARG A 281 -16.89 6.33 -31.92
CA ARG A 281 -17.07 7.05 -30.66
C ARG A 281 -18.31 7.94 -30.75
N ASP A 282 -19.36 7.59 -30.02
CA ASP A 282 -20.58 8.40 -29.91
C ASP A 282 -20.40 9.68 -29.07
N GLN A 283 -19.37 9.71 -28.21
CA GLN A 283 -19.03 10.88 -27.39
C GLN A 283 -18.15 11.86 -28.16
N LYS A 284 -18.58 13.12 -28.23
CA LYS A 284 -17.68 14.22 -28.58
C LYS A 284 -16.79 14.51 -27.37
N PRO A 285 -15.45 14.54 -27.51
CA PRO A 285 -14.56 14.90 -26.42
C PRO A 285 -14.96 16.27 -25.88
N LYS A 286 -15.07 16.38 -24.55
CA LYS A 286 -15.39 17.65 -23.90
C LYS A 286 -14.12 18.49 -23.93
N THR A 287 -14.15 19.64 -24.60
CA THR A 287 -12.96 20.48 -24.84
C THR A 287 -12.50 21.27 -23.60
N THR A 288 -12.92 20.87 -22.40
CA THR A 288 -12.49 21.50 -21.15
C THR A 288 -11.45 20.59 -20.53
N ILE A 289 -10.19 20.93 -20.80
CA ILE A 289 -8.99 20.18 -20.40
C ILE A 289 -8.52 20.75 -19.06
N GLY A 290 -8.36 19.86 -18.06
CA GLY A 290 -7.83 20.18 -16.73
C GLY A 290 -8.85 20.72 -15.73
N ASN A 291 -8.45 20.69 -14.45
CA ASN A 291 -9.15 21.37 -13.36
C ASN A 291 -8.41 22.68 -13.02
N GLN A 292 -9.14 23.77 -12.73
CA GLN A 292 -8.54 25.05 -12.33
C GLN A 292 -7.84 24.97 -10.96
N ASP A 293 -8.22 23.98 -10.14
CA ASP A 293 -7.78 23.89 -8.74
C ASP A 293 -6.53 23.02 -8.55
N THR A 294 -6.30 22.06 -9.44
CA THR A 294 -5.13 21.18 -9.42
C THR A 294 -4.47 21.11 -10.80
N SER A 295 -3.21 21.49 -10.88
CA SER A 295 -2.43 21.49 -12.13
C SER A 295 -0.94 21.28 -11.87
N LEU A 296 -0.21 20.98 -12.94
CA LEU A 296 1.24 20.82 -12.92
C LEU A 296 1.89 21.48 -14.12
N GLU A 297 3.16 21.82 -13.99
CA GLU A 297 4.01 22.33 -15.07
C GLU A 297 5.22 21.43 -15.26
N ILE A 298 5.58 21.22 -16.53
CA ILE A 298 6.76 20.45 -16.94
C ILE A 298 7.74 21.40 -17.60
N ASP A 299 9.02 21.25 -17.28
CA ASP A 299 10.10 21.97 -17.94
C ASP A 299 10.35 21.40 -19.34
N ASP A 300 10.28 22.27 -20.35
CA ASP A 300 10.45 21.85 -21.76
C ASP A 300 11.89 21.41 -22.10
N GLU A 301 12.90 21.82 -21.33
CA GLU A 301 14.30 21.46 -21.60
C GLU A 301 14.68 20.10 -21.00
N THR A 302 14.28 19.87 -19.75
CA THR A 302 14.61 18.67 -18.97
C THR A 302 13.52 17.61 -19.03
N GLY A 303 12.27 17.98 -19.29
CA GLY A 303 11.10 17.11 -19.29
C GLY A 303 10.59 16.73 -17.89
N LEU A 304 11.10 17.37 -16.84
CA LEU A 304 10.72 17.09 -15.44
C LEU A 304 9.61 18.02 -14.94
N LEU A 305 8.91 17.57 -13.90
CA LEU A 305 8.01 18.41 -13.12
C LEU A 305 8.77 19.61 -12.53
N THR A 306 8.17 20.80 -12.56
CA THR A 306 8.75 22.02 -11.98
C THR A 306 7.84 22.74 -11.01
N SER A 307 6.52 22.65 -11.21
CA SER A 307 5.54 23.35 -10.37
C SER A 307 4.27 22.52 -10.23
N VAL A 308 3.65 22.62 -9.07
CA VAL A 308 2.34 22.03 -8.77
C VAL A 308 1.46 23.11 -8.16
N THR A 309 0.23 23.22 -8.67
CA THR A 309 -0.84 23.97 -8.01
C THR A 309 -1.84 22.97 -7.45
N MET A 310 -2.14 23.05 -6.15
CA MET A 310 -3.12 22.21 -5.48
C MET A 310 -3.54 22.88 -4.15
N ASN A 311 -4.79 22.66 -3.72
CA ASN A 311 -5.30 23.12 -2.42
C ASN A 311 -5.06 24.63 -2.18
N GLY A 312 -5.21 25.43 -3.25
CA GLY A 312 -5.04 26.89 -3.21
C GLY A 312 -3.59 27.38 -3.12
N VAL A 313 -2.59 26.50 -3.26
CA VAL A 313 -1.16 26.83 -3.23
C VAL A 313 -0.50 26.42 -4.53
N THR A 314 0.34 27.29 -5.09
CA THR A 314 1.30 26.95 -6.14
C THR A 314 2.69 26.86 -5.52
N MET A 315 3.38 25.74 -5.75
CA MET A 315 4.70 25.46 -5.20
C MET A 315 5.62 24.90 -6.27
N ASP A 316 6.87 25.38 -6.29
CA ASP A 316 7.93 24.77 -7.07
C ASP A 316 8.21 23.36 -6.51
N VAL A 317 7.92 22.34 -7.32
CA VAL A 317 8.14 20.93 -6.98
C VAL A 317 8.82 20.27 -8.15
N SER A 318 10.02 19.75 -7.93
CA SER A 318 10.69 18.89 -8.91
C SER A 318 10.58 17.44 -8.48
N GLN A 319 10.25 16.55 -9.43
CA GLN A 319 10.32 15.10 -9.24
C GLN A 319 11.28 14.50 -10.28
N ASP A 320 12.19 13.64 -9.82
CA ASP A 320 13.15 12.90 -10.67
C ASP A 320 13.33 11.47 -10.18
N PHE A 321 13.70 10.56 -11.09
CA PHE A 321 14.21 9.24 -10.72
C PHE A 321 15.74 9.24 -10.68
N LEU A 322 16.26 8.85 -9.53
CA LEU A 322 17.69 8.68 -9.30
C LEU A 322 17.96 7.25 -8.85
N PHE A 323 19.23 6.88 -8.73
CA PHE A 323 19.62 5.66 -8.04
C PHE A 323 20.87 5.88 -7.20
N TYR A 324 20.93 5.16 -6.08
CA TYR A 324 22.19 4.90 -5.39
C TYR A 324 22.86 3.69 -6.05
N THR A 325 24.17 3.78 -6.25
CA THR A 325 24.95 2.56 -6.51
C THR A 325 25.12 1.84 -5.18
N SER A 326 24.88 0.52 -5.17
CA SER A 326 25.12 -0.30 -3.98
C SER A 326 26.61 -0.35 -3.65
N GLY A 327 26.95 0.07 -2.43
CA GLY A 327 28.28 -0.07 -1.86
C GLY A 327 28.54 -1.48 -1.31
N GLN A 328 29.75 -1.69 -0.79
CA GLN A 328 30.13 -2.97 -0.20
C GLN A 328 29.27 -3.27 1.04
N GLY A 329 28.57 -4.41 1.03
CA GLY A 329 27.73 -4.87 2.15
C GLY A 329 26.24 -4.57 2.00
N SER A 330 25.82 -3.81 0.97
CA SER A 330 24.40 -3.69 0.64
C SER A 330 23.84 -5.06 0.25
N GLN A 331 22.69 -5.42 0.81
CA GLN A 331 22.05 -6.73 0.63
C GLN A 331 20.52 -6.64 0.80
N ALA A 332 19.82 -7.77 0.83
CA ALA A 332 18.38 -7.83 1.11
C ALA A 332 17.97 -7.03 2.37
N TYR A 333 18.74 -7.13 3.47
CA TYR A 333 18.48 -6.38 4.70
C TYR A 333 19.09 -4.98 4.69
N TYR A 334 20.35 -4.86 4.27
CA TYR A 334 21.16 -3.67 4.48
C TYR A 334 21.05 -2.72 3.30
N PHE A 335 20.96 -1.44 3.62
CA PHE A 335 21.14 -0.38 2.65
C PHE A 335 22.48 0.30 2.93
N VAL A 336 23.44 0.09 2.03
CA VAL A 336 24.77 0.70 2.13
C VAL A 336 25.08 1.34 0.77
N PRO A 337 24.74 2.63 0.56
CA PRO A 337 25.03 3.31 -0.69
C PRO A 337 26.53 3.58 -0.84
N ASP A 338 27.03 3.55 -2.07
CA ASP A 338 28.39 3.98 -2.41
C ASP A 338 28.53 5.50 -2.22
N ALA A 339 29.18 5.89 -1.12
CA ALA A 339 29.34 7.28 -0.73
C ALA A 339 30.13 8.12 -1.74
N ASP A 340 31.05 7.51 -2.49
CA ASP A 340 31.89 8.23 -3.46
C ASP A 340 31.11 8.60 -4.72
N LYS A 341 30.06 7.83 -5.05
CA LYS A 341 29.22 8.06 -6.23
C LYS A 341 28.03 8.97 -5.97
N GLY A 342 27.56 9.04 -4.72
CA GLY A 342 26.33 9.75 -4.37
C GLY A 342 25.12 9.24 -5.15
N THR A 343 24.11 10.09 -5.35
CA THR A 343 22.97 9.76 -6.21
C THR A 343 23.24 10.08 -7.67
N GLN A 344 22.85 9.15 -8.55
CA GLN A 344 23.01 9.28 -9.99
C GLN A 344 21.65 9.45 -10.68
N ARG A 345 21.57 10.33 -11.67
CA ARG A 345 20.36 10.52 -12.47
C ARG A 345 20.23 9.41 -13.51
N ILE A 346 19.00 8.93 -13.74
CA ILE A 346 18.73 7.97 -14.83
C ILE A 346 18.88 8.66 -16.20
N ALA A 347 18.39 9.89 -16.31
CA ALA A 347 18.47 10.70 -17.52
C ALA A 347 18.59 12.18 -17.19
N THR A 348 19.22 12.95 -18.08
CA THR A 348 19.29 14.41 -17.97
C THR A 348 18.13 15.10 -18.69
N ASN A 349 17.67 14.50 -19.81
CA ASN A 349 16.57 14.97 -20.63
C ASN A 349 15.55 13.83 -20.74
N VAL A 350 14.34 14.06 -20.24
CA VAL A 350 13.26 13.09 -20.20
C VAL A 350 12.31 13.37 -21.36
N LYS A 351 11.99 12.34 -22.14
CA LYS A 351 11.02 12.50 -23.23
C LYS A 351 9.62 12.55 -22.65
N THR A 352 8.83 13.55 -23.04
CA THR A 352 7.48 13.75 -22.55
C THR A 352 6.44 13.58 -23.67
N THR A 353 5.27 13.07 -23.32
CA THR A 353 4.07 13.05 -24.18
C THR A 353 2.87 13.49 -23.35
N VAL A 354 2.22 14.57 -23.76
CA VAL A 354 1.01 15.07 -23.11
C VAL A 354 -0.19 14.25 -23.55
N ILE A 355 -0.99 13.83 -22.58
CA ILE A 355 -2.23 13.09 -22.77
C ILE A 355 -3.37 14.02 -22.32
N GLU A 356 -4.19 14.45 -23.27
CA GLU A 356 -5.40 15.23 -22.99
C GLU A 356 -6.61 14.31 -23.08
N GLY A 357 -7.35 14.19 -21.98
CA GLY A 357 -8.52 13.34 -21.97
C GLY A 357 -9.62 13.80 -21.02
N ASP A 358 -10.76 13.14 -21.19
CA ASP A 358 -12.00 13.48 -20.51
C ASP A 358 -12.00 13.03 -19.04
N VAL A 359 -11.14 12.07 -18.67
CA VAL A 359 -11.03 11.51 -17.31
C VAL A 359 -9.88 12.16 -16.54
N TYR A 360 -8.73 12.32 -17.20
CA TYR A 360 -7.57 12.98 -16.64
C TYR A 360 -6.78 13.71 -17.73
N VAL A 361 -5.96 14.67 -17.30
CA VAL A 361 -4.83 15.19 -18.09
C VAL A 361 -3.57 14.56 -17.53
N GLY A 362 -2.67 14.12 -18.41
CA GLY A 362 -1.45 13.45 -17.97
C GLY A 362 -0.23 13.76 -18.80
N VAL A 363 0.92 13.38 -18.26
CA VAL A 363 2.22 13.48 -18.92
C VAL A 363 2.92 12.15 -18.78
N LEU A 364 3.15 11.46 -19.90
CA LEU A 364 4.02 10.30 -19.96
C LEU A 364 5.47 10.77 -20.06
N GLN A 365 6.28 10.42 -19.09
CA GLN A 365 7.71 10.63 -19.01
C GLN A 365 8.46 9.32 -19.29
N GLU A 366 9.36 9.34 -20.26
CA GLU A 366 10.27 8.24 -20.59
C GLU A 366 11.70 8.65 -20.25
N PHE A 367 12.20 8.17 -19.10
CA PHE A 367 13.56 8.45 -18.61
C PHE A 367 14.57 7.56 -19.32
N SER A 368 14.25 6.28 -19.50
CA SER A 368 15.08 5.31 -20.22
C SER A 368 14.23 4.18 -20.79
N SER A 369 14.86 3.17 -21.39
CA SER A 369 14.16 1.96 -21.84
C SER A 369 13.58 1.12 -20.69
N TRP A 370 14.02 1.36 -19.45
CA TRP A 370 13.61 0.59 -18.26
C TRP A 370 12.97 1.48 -17.18
N ALA A 371 12.78 2.78 -17.43
CA ALA A 371 12.17 3.71 -16.48
C ALA A 371 11.19 4.65 -17.18
N ARG A 372 9.91 4.51 -16.84
CA ARG A 372 8.81 5.34 -17.36
C ARG A 372 7.83 5.69 -16.24
N GLN A 373 7.13 6.79 -16.41
CA GLN A 373 6.10 7.24 -15.48
C GLN A 373 5.01 8.00 -16.21
N LEU A 374 3.75 7.78 -15.82
CA LEU A 374 2.61 8.56 -16.24
C LEU A 374 2.11 9.36 -15.04
N ILE A 375 2.29 10.68 -15.09
CA ILE A 375 1.74 11.60 -14.09
C ILE A 375 0.30 11.94 -14.51
N LYS A 376 -0.67 11.82 -13.60
CA LYS A 376 -2.09 12.05 -13.86
C LYS A 376 -2.69 13.07 -12.91
N VAL A 377 -3.42 14.00 -13.48
CA VAL A 377 -4.32 14.93 -12.77
C VAL A 377 -5.75 14.57 -13.19
N TYR A 378 -6.51 13.95 -12.29
CA TYR A 378 -7.89 13.58 -12.56
C TYR A 378 -8.80 14.81 -12.57
N ASN A 379 -9.72 14.87 -13.53
CA ASN A 379 -10.59 16.03 -13.68
C ASN A 379 -11.59 16.17 -12.51
N ASP A 380 -12.04 15.03 -11.96
CA ASP A 380 -13.07 14.96 -10.91
C ASP A 380 -12.49 14.68 -9.50
N ASP A 381 -11.17 14.56 -9.35
CA ASP A 381 -10.52 14.34 -8.04
C ASP A 381 -9.28 15.22 -7.89
N ASN A 382 -9.43 16.30 -7.11
CA ASN A 382 -8.40 17.31 -6.89
C ASN A 382 -7.53 17.03 -5.65
N THR A 383 -7.76 15.92 -4.95
CA THR A 383 -7.12 15.65 -3.66
C THR A 383 -5.65 15.26 -3.77
N HIS A 384 -5.20 14.82 -4.95
CA HIS A 384 -3.83 14.34 -5.18
C HIS A 384 -3.46 14.35 -6.66
N ILE A 385 -2.16 14.27 -6.94
CA ILE A 385 -1.60 13.95 -8.26
C ILE A 385 -1.06 12.52 -8.19
N GLU A 386 -1.40 11.68 -9.16
CA GLU A 386 -0.96 10.27 -9.22
C GLU A 386 0.27 10.13 -10.12
N PHE A 387 1.28 9.39 -9.64
CA PHE A 387 2.50 9.07 -10.36
C PHE A 387 2.55 7.55 -10.58
N ASP A 388 2.08 7.06 -11.73
CA ASP A 388 2.08 5.64 -12.12
C ASP A 388 3.39 5.30 -12.83
N TRP A 389 4.30 4.61 -12.15
CA TRP A 389 5.65 4.35 -12.60
C TRP A 389 5.91 2.88 -12.88
N ILE A 390 6.83 2.62 -13.80
CA ILE A 390 7.36 1.29 -14.12
C ILE A 390 8.88 1.34 -14.23
N ILE A 391 9.54 0.54 -13.40
CA ILE A 391 11.00 0.51 -13.23
C ILE A 391 11.51 -0.93 -13.37
N GLY A 392 12.45 -1.13 -14.29
CA GLY A 392 13.11 -2.41 -14.55
C GLY A 392 12.96 -2.87 -16.01
N PRO A 393 13.68 -3.92 -16.41
CA PRO A 393 14.67 -4.64 -15.61
C PRO A 393 15.91 -3.78 -15.33
N LEU A 394 16.46 -3.89 -14.12
CA LEU A 394 17.66 -3.15 -13.74
C LEU A 394 18.91 -3.87 -14.25
N ASP A 395 19.70 -3.19 -15.08
CA ASP A 395 21.04 -3.67 -15.43
C ASP A 395 21.96 -3.46 -14.23
N ILE A 396 22.56 -4.52 -13.70
CA ILE A 396 23.50 -4.46 -12.57
C ILE A 396 24.93 -4.86 -12.94
N THR A 397 25.25 -4.90 -14.24
CA THR A 397 26.59 -5.31 -14.73
C THR A 397 27.71 -4.35 -14.31
N ASP A 398 27.38 -3.09 -14.00
CA ASP A 398 28.28 -2.04 -13.50
C ASP A 398 28.13 -1.78 -11.98
N GLY A 399 27.36 -2.61 -11.28
CA GLY A 399 27.09 -2.53 -9.84
C GLY A 399 25.60 -2.60 -9.51
N GLY A 400 25.28 -2.97 -8.27
CA GLY A 400 23.90 -2.96 -7.77
C GLY A 400 23.29 -1.56 -7.84
N LYS A 401 21.99 -1.49 -8.13
CA LYS A 401 21.24 -0.24 -8.29
C LYS A 401 20.05 -0.21 -7.35
N GLU A 402 19.87 0.93 -6.70
CA GLU A 402 18.80 1.16 -5.73
C GLU A 402 18.07 2.45 -6.13
N VAL A 403 17.01 2.28 -6.91
CA VAL A 403 16.27 3.35 -7.59
C VAL A 403 15.32 4.04 -6.63
N ILE A 404 15.35 5.37 -6.65
CA ILE A 404 14.51 6.25 -5.84
C ILE A 404 13.71 7.18 -6.75
N THR A 405 12.50 7.53 -6.32
CA THR A 405 11.82 8.76 -6.73
C THR A 405 12.13 9.84 -5.70
N ARG A 406 12.53 11.04 -6.14
CA ARG A 406 12.84 12.16 -5.24
C ARG A 406 12.02 13.38 -5.63
N PHE A 407 11.30 13.92 -4.65
CA PHE A 407 10.61 15.20 -4.71
C PHE A 407 11.46 16.27 -4.02
N THR A 408 11.67 17.41 -4.68
CA THR A 408 12.46 18.53 -4.15
C THR A 408 11.63 19.80 -4.18
N THR A 409 11.62 20.54 -3.06
CA THR A 409 10.84 21.76 -2.85
C THR A 409 11.66 22.85 -2.17
N PRO A 410 11.21 24.11 -2.17
CA PRO A 410 11.88 25.19 -1.43
C PRO A 410 11.63 25.17 0.09
N LEU A 411 10.76 24.27 0.59
CA LEU A 411 10.30 24.20 1.99
C LEU A 411 11.47 24.15 2.99
N LYS A 412 11.39 24.93 4.07
CA LYS A 412 12.40 24.99 5.13
C LYS A 412 12.06 24.01 6.27
N THR A 413 12.37 22.75 6.03
CA THR A 413 12.03 21.63 6.93
C THR A 413 12.95 21.49 8.13
N ASN A 414 14.13 22.14 8.12
CA ASN A 414 15.12 22.13 9.21
C ASN A 414 15.47 20.72 9.70
N GLY A 415 15.68 19.79 8.74
CA GLY A 415 15.97 18.38 8.99
C GLY A 415 14.82 17.57 9.61
N THR A 416 13.62 18.14 9.80
CA THR A 416 12.45 17.45 10.35
C THR A 416 11.55 16.91 9.24
N PHE A 417 11.11 15.67 9.38
CA PHE A 417 10.12 15.02 8.52
C PHE A 417 9.30 14.02 9.34
N TYR A 418 8.22 13.49 8.78
CA TYR A 418 7.31 12.59 9.49
C TYR A 418 7.03 11.35 8.65
N THR A 419 6.98 10.19 9.27
CA THR A 419 6.72 8.91 8.59
C THR A 419 5.65 8.14 9.33
N ASP A 420 4.78 7.45 8.61
CA ASP A 420 3.75 6.62 9.23
C ASP A 420 4.35 5.43 10.02
N SER A 421 3.64 5.00 11.06
CA SER A 421 3.88 3.77 11.82
C SER A 421 2.78 2.77 11.47
N ASN A 422 3.11 1.84 10.58
CA ASN A 422 2.19 0.82 10.06
C ASN A 422 0.88 1.39 9.47
N GLY A 423 0.95 2.56 8.82
CA GLY A 423 -0.18 3.26 8.22
C GLY A 423 -1.08 3.97 9.23
N ARG A 424 -0.62 4.16 10.48
CA ARG A 424 -1.38 4.79 11.56
C ARG A 424 -0.68 6.06 12.03
N GLU A 425 -0.02 6.04 13.19
CA GLU A 425 0.56 7.24 13.80
C GLU A 425 1.68 7.84 12.94
N MET A 426 1.79 9.16 12.87
CA MET A 426 2.87 9.88 12.21
C MET A 426 3.99 10.16 13.22
N LEU A 427 5.12 9.48 13.06
CA LEU A 427 6.28 9.65 13.91
C LEU A 427 7.18 10.76 13.38
N LYS A 428 7.52 11.72 14.25
CA LYS A 428 8.50 12.76 13.96
C LYS A 428 9.89 12.17 13.85
N ARG A 429 10.55 12.44 12.72
CA ARG A 429 11.94 12.09 12.43
C ARG A 429 12.77 13.36 12.34
N VAL A 430 14.01 13.29 12.82
CA VAL A 430 15.00 14.36 12.69
C VAL A 430 16.24 13.75 12.07
N ARG A 431 16.64 14.26 10.90
CA ARG A 431 17.82 13.80 10.17
C ARG A 431 19.05 13.90 11.07
N ASN A 432 19.85 12.84 11.08
CA ASN A 432 21.09 12.71 11.87
C ASN A 432 20.88 12.87 13.38
N TYR A 433 19.73 12.45 13.91
CA TYR A 433 19.42 12.52 15.34
C TYR A 433 18.75 11.25 15.88
N ARG A 434 19.02 10.94 17.15
CA ARG A 434 18.35 9.90 17.94
C ARG A 434 18.04 10.43 19.33
N PRO A 435 16.84 10.16 19.87
CA PRO A 435 16.47 10.64 21.21
C PRO A 435 17.18 9.90 22.33
N ASP A 436 17.54 8.63 22.11
CA ASP A 436 18.00 7.73 23.19
C ASP A 436 19.53 7.64 23.32
N TYR A 437 20.28 8.12 22.33
CA TYR A 437 21.74 8.04 22.32
C TYR A 437 22.39 9.09 21.41
N ASP A 438 23.66 9.38 21.67
CA ASP A 438 24.45 10.26 20.81
C ASP A 438 24.71 9.58 19.46
N TYR A 439 24.01 10.05 18.42
CA TYR A 439 24.16 9.50 17.07
C TYR A 439 25.42 10.04 16.40
N THR A 440 26.24 9.12 15.90
CA THR A 440 27.57 9.41 15.37
C THR A 440 27.56 9.65 13.85
N ASN A 441 26.40 9.50 13.19
CA ASN A 441 26.19 9.80 11.77
C ASN A 441 27.17 9.11 10.82
N GLU A 442 27.51 7.85 11.10
CA GLU A 442 28.44 7.03 10.33
C GLU A 442 27.90 6.71 8.93
N GLN A 443 26.58 6.64 8.79
CA GLN A 443 25.87 6.35 7.54
C GLN A 443 24.78 7.41 7.30
N PRO A 444 25.13 8.58 6.71
CA PRO A 444 24.25 9.74 6.63
C PRO A 444 23.03 9.57 5.72
N VAL A 445 23.01 8.53 4.88
CA VAL A 445 21.85 8.19 4.04
C VAL A 445 21.05 7.08 4.71
N SER A 446 21.59 5.87 4.82
CA SER A 446 20.84 4.71 5.30
C SER A 446 20.44 4.81 6.78
N GLY A 447 21.20 5.51 7.61
CA GLY A 447 20.82 5.84 8.98
C GLY A 447 19.64 6.81 9.09
N ASN A 448 19.18 7.41 7.99
CA ASN A 448 18.00 8.27 7.96
C ASN A 448 16.84 7.67 7.14
N TYR A 449 16.97 6.44 6.66
CA TYR A 449 15.87 5.75 6.00
C TYR A 449 14.93 5.13 7.03
N TYR A 450 13.64 5.24 6.78
CA TYR A 450 12.56 4.70 7.62
C TYR A 450 11.56 3.93 6.76
N PRO A 451 10.80 2.99 7.35
CA PRO A 451 9.74 2.31 6.64
C PRO A 451 8.57 3.27 6.39
N ILE A 452 8.17 3.41 5.13
CA ILE A 452 7.00 4.16 4.70
C ILE A 452 5.96 3.15 4.24
N THR A 453 4.92 2.94 5.03
CA THR A 453 3.88 1.94 4.73
C THR A 453 2.55 2.52 4.29
N SER A 454 2.42 3.85 4.37
CA SER A 454 1.32 4.65 3.85
C SER A 454 1.75 6.03 3.35
N LYS A 455 2.58 6.79 4.10
CA LYS A 455 2.95 8.17 3.73
C LYS A 455 4.18 8.72 4.47
N ILE A 456 4.88 9.64 3.79
CA ILE A 456 5.94 10.49 4.32
C ILE A 456 5.57 11.96 4.11
N VAL A 457 5.88 12.80 5.10
CA VAL A 457 5.44 14.20 5.15
C VAL A 457 6.60 15.12 5.52
N ILE A 458 6.68 16.28 4.88
CA ILE A 458 7.57 17.38 5.24
C ILE A 458 6.78 18.68 5.43
N ARG A 459 7.19 19.51 6.40
CA ARG A 459 6.52 20.77 6.76
C ARG A 459 7.49 21.93 6.78
N ASP A 460 7.03 23.07 6.28
CA ASP A 460 7.60 24.38 6.61
C ASP A 460 6.64 25.07 7.59
N GLU A 461 6.93 24.92 8.89
CA GLU A 461 6.12 25.46 9.97
C GLU A 461 6.00 27.00 9.93
N ALA A 462 7.01 27.69 9.39
CA ALA A 462 7.02 29.14 9.31
C ALA A 462 6.15 29.64 8.15
N ALA A 463 6.16 28.92 7.01
CA ALA A 463 5.29 29.19 5.88
C ALA A 463 3.86 28.65 6.05
N GLY A 464 3.65 27.72 6.98
CA GLY A 464 2.37 27.04 7.17
C GLY A 464 2.05 26.08 6.03
N LEU A 465 3.07 25.51 5.37
CA LEU A 465 2.94 24.66 4.18
C LEU A 465 3.44 23.24 4.44
N GLU A 466 2.81 22.27 3.79
CA GLU A 466 3.11 20.86 3.90
C GLU A 466 3.11 20.19 2.52
N LEU A 467 3.97 19.18 2.38
CA LEU A 467 3.97 18.25 1.27
C LEU A 467 3.98 16.83 1.82
N ALA A 468 3.14 15.98 1.25
CA ALA A 468 3.09 14.57 1.53
C ALA A 468 3.21 13.74 0.26
N VAL A 469 3.93 12.62 0.37
CA VAL A 469 3.97 11.56 -0.63
C VAL A 469 3.42 10.30 -0.01
N LEU A 470 2.34 9.77 -0.59
CA LEU A 470 1.72 8.51 -0.20
C LEU A 470 2.10 7.41 -1.17
N ASN A 471 2.14 6.17 -0.69
CA ASN A 471 2.58 5.03 -1.48
C ASN A 471 1.59 3.86 -1.51
N ASP A 472 1.68 3.04 -2.54
CA ASP A 472 0.78 1.90 -2.80
C ASP A 472 1.27 0.56 -2.20
N ARG A 473 2.44 0.56 -1.58
CA ARG A 473 3.13 -0.58 -0.95
C ARG A 473 4.14 -0.09 0.07
N ALA A 474 4.65 -0.98 0.94
CA ALA A 474 5.75 -0.62 1.82
C ALA A 474 7.03 -0.28 1.01
N GLN A 475 7.71 0.80 1.39
CA GLN A 475 8.97 1.25 0.80
C GLN A 475 9.88 1.81 1.90
N GLY A 476 11.18 1.92 1.62
CA GLY A 476 12.10 2.77 2.39
C GLY A 476 12.05 4.20 1.88
N GLY A 477 12.04 5.17 2.79
CA GLY A 477 12.04 6.59 2.43
C GLY A 477 12.70 7.49 3.46
N SER A 478 13.01 8.71 3.03
CA SER A 478 13.71 9.69 3.86
C SER A 478 13.53 11.14 3.38
N SER A 479 14.04 12.08 4.18
CA SER A 479 14.35 13.45 3.81
C SER A 479 15.85 13.69 4.00
N ILE A 480 16.64 13.44 2.95
CA ILE A 480 18.11 13.49 3.01
C ILE A 480 18.63 14.93 3.02
N GLU A 481 17.98 15.84 2.28
CA GLU A 481 18.21 17.28 2.34
C GLU A 481 16.92 18.04 2.71
N ASP A 482 17.05 19.28 3.18
CA ASP A 482 15.89 20.09 3.52
C ASP A 482 15.00 20.31 2.29
N GLY A 483 13.67 20.23 2.50
CA GLY A 483 12.69 20.36 1.41
C GLY A 483 12.62 19.15 0.48
N GLN A 484 13.34 18.05 0.77
CA GLN A 484 13.29 16.83 -0.04
C GLN A 484 12.51 15.70 0.63
N VAL A 485 11.87 14.90 -0.20
CA VAL A 485 11.32 13.58 0.13
C VAL A 485 11.83 12.60 -0.92
N GLU A 486 12.28 11.43 -0.50
CA GLU A 486 12.58 10.34 -1.42
C GLU A 486 12.00 9.01 -0.95
N LEU A 487 11.56 8.20 -1.91
CA LEU A 487 11.09 6.83 -1.72
C LEU A 487 11.88 5.91 -2.65
N MET A 488 12.41 4.82 -2.10
CA MET A 488 13.09 3.79 -2.87
C MET A 488 12.05 2.84 -3.46
N VAL A 489 12.00 2.81 -4.79
CA VAL A 489 10.94 2.14 -5.58
C VAL A 489 11.35 0.75 -6.05
N HIS A 490 12.65 0.54 -6.29
CA HIS A 490 13.18 -0.76 -6.70
C HIS A 490 14.68 -0.86 -6.37
N ARG A 491 15.16 -2.08 -6.11
CA ARG A 491 16.57 -2.40 -5.85
C ARG A 491 16.91 -3.72 -6.53
N ALA A 492 18.07 -3.80 -7.15
CA ALA A 492 18.66 -5.04 -7.65
C ALA A 492 20.14 -5.08 -7.28
N ILE A 493 20.57 -6.16 -6.64
CA ILE A 493 21.91 -6.34 -6.08
C ILE A 493 22.30 -7.81 -6.25
N ASP A 494 23.54 -8.06 -6.68
CA ASP A 494 24.14 -9.39 -6.71
C ASP A 494 24.92 -9.65 -5.41
N ASP A 495 24.21 -10.06 -4.35
CA ASP A 495 24.76 -10.26 -2.99
C ASP A 495 24.96 -11.74 -2.60
N GLY A 496 24.78 -12.67 -3.55
CA GLY A 496 24.90 -14.11 -3.31
C GLY A 496 23.61 -14.76 -2.80
N LEU A 497 23.56 -15.17 -1.52
CA LEU A 497 22.55 -16.13 -1.03
C LEU A 497 21.12 -15.58 -1.01
N PHE A 498 20.93 -14.28 -0.77
CA PHE A 498 19.62 -13.63 -0.63
C PHE A 498 19.26 -12.73 -1.82
N GLY A 499 20.03 -12.80 -2.90
CA GLY A 499 20.09 -11.85 -4.02
C GLY A 499 18.77 -11.21 -4.41
N LEU A 500 18.80 -9.90 -4.66
CA LEU A 500 17.66 -9.11 -5.13
C LEU A 500 17.60 -8.97 -6.65
N ASN A 501 18.45 -9.69 -7.39
CA ASN A 501 18.41 -9.76 -8.85
C ASN A 501 17.51 -10.93 -9.30
N ASP A 502 16.26 -10.90 -8.85
CA ASP A 502 15.25 -11.91 -9.19
C ASP A 502 14.95 -11.89 -10.69
N VAL A 503 14.48 -13.02 -11.22
CA VAL A 503 14.07 -13.17 -12.62
C VAL A 503 12.67 -13.76 -12.72
N GLU A 504 11.88 -13.28 -13.66
CA GLU A 504 10.55 -13.77 -14.00
C GLU A 504 10.47 -13.99 -15.51
N TYR A 505 9.97 -15.15 -15.94
CA TYR A 505 9.93 -15.56 -17.36
C TYR A 505 11.28 -15.43 -18.11
N GLY A 506 12.40 -15.55 -17.41
CA GLY A 506 13.75 -15.44 -18.00
C GLY A 506 14.26 -14.00 -18.16
N HIS A 507 13.52 -13.01 -17.65
CA HIS A 507 13.88 -11.60 -17.66
C HIS A 507 14.02 -11.08 -16.22
N GLY A 508 14.84 -10.03 -16.01
CA GLY A 508 14.91 -9.37 -14.70
C GLY A 508 13.56 -8.78 -14.31
N ILE A 509 13.26 -8.72 -13.02
CA ILE A 509 11.97 -8.18 -12.54
C ILE A 509 11.74 -6.74 -13.01
N VAL A 510 10.51 -6.48 -13.40
CA VAL A 510 9.98 -5.14 -13.67
C VAL A 510 8.94 -4.81 -12.61
N VAL A 511 9.09 -3.67 -11.95
CA VAL A 511 8.19 -3.24 -10.87
C VAL A 511 7.34 -2.09 -11.36
N ARG A 512 6.02 -2.27 -11.36
CA ARG A 512 5.05 -1.19 -11.54
C ARG A 512 4.48 -0.78 -10.19
N GLY A 513 4.33 0.52 -9.95
CA GLY A 513 3.73 1.06 -8.73
C GLY A 513 3.24 2.48 -8.87
N LYS A 514 2.66 2.99 -7.78
CA LYS A 514 2.02 4.29 -7.74
C LYS A 514 2.40 5.05 -6.48
N ASP A 515 2.75 6.32 -6.65
CA ASP A 515 2.87 7.29 -5.57
C ASP A 515 1.85 8.41 -5.78
N TYR A 516 1.44 9.06 -4.69
CA TYR A 516 0.44 10.13 -4.70
C TYR A 516 0.97 11.35 -3.99
N LEU A 517 1.01 12.48 -4.69
CA LEU A 517 1.49 13.75 -4.16
C LEU A 517 0.32 14.59 -3.67
N VAL A 518 0.47 15.15 -2.47
CA VAL A 518 -0.45 16.11 -1.87
C VAL A 518 0.36 17.31 -1.38
N VAL A 519 -0.08 18.53 -1.72
CA VAL A 519 0.59 19.79 -1.34
C VAL A 519 -0.46 20.78 -0.89
N GLY A 520 -0.19 21.56 0.16
CA GLY A 520 -1.09 22.61 0.60
C GLY A 520 -0.76 23.22 1.95
N PRO A 521 -1.67 24.04 2.50
CA PRO A 521 -1.54 24.60 3.83
C PRO A 521 -1.68 23.52 4.92
N ILE A 522 -0.87 23.58 5.97
CA ILE A 522 -0.94 22.64 7.11
C ILE A 522 -2.35 22.62 7.73
N THR A 523 -2.96 23.79 7.88
CA THR A 523 -4.28 23.96 8.50
C THR A 523 -5.36 24.23 7.45
N GLY A 524 -6.53 23.62 7.61
CA GLY A 524 -7.67 23.82 6.69
C GLY A 524 -8.47 25.12 6.90
N ASN A 525 -8.19 25.89 7.97
CA ASN A 525 -8.89 27.14 8.30
C ASN A 525 -10.44 27.03 8.28
N GLY A 526 -10.97 25.92 8.80
CA GLY A 526 -12.41 25.62 8.81
C GLY A 526 -12.85 24.62 7.73
N GLU A 527 -12.01 24.35 6.73
CA GLU A 527 -12.11 23.19 5.83
C GLU A 527 -11.22 22.04 6.32
N LYS A 528 -11.10 20.96 5.52
CA LYS A 528 -10.19 19.85 5.83
C LYS A 528 -8.74 20.33 5.83
N SER A 529 -7.99 20.01 6.87
CA SER A 529 -6.53 20.15 6.90
C SER A 529 -5.89 19.26 5.84
N LEU A 530 -4.62 19.55 5.49
CA LEU A 530 -3.90 18.69 4.56
C LEU A 530 -3.74 17.27 5.13
N ALA A 531 -3.49 17.14 6.44
CA ALA A 531 -3.50 15.85 7.13
C ALA A 531 -4.81 15.09 6.93
N ALA A 532 -5.98 15.74 7.00
CA ALA A 532 -7.27 15.08 6.74
C ALA A 532 -7.43 14.63 5.27
N ILE A 533 -6.95 15.43 4.32
CA ILE A 533 -6.92 15.04 2.89
C ILE A 533 -6.02 13.82 2.70
N GLU A 534 -4.81 13.83 3.26
CA GLU A 534 -3.87 12.72 3.20
C GLU A 534 -4.44 11.43 3.82
N ARG A 535 -5.15 11.53 4.96
CA ARG A 535 -5.79 10.36 5.60
C ARG A 535 -6.86 9.76 4.71
N ASP A 536 -7.66 10.59 4.05
CA ASP A 536 -8.65 10.10 3.09
C ASP A 536 -7.98 9.43 1.87
N VAL A 537 -6.98 10.08 1.26
CA VAL A 537 -6.23 9.51 0.13
C VAL A 537 -5.61 8.17 0.55
N ALA A 538 -4.89 8.11 1.69
CA ALA A 538 -4.29 6.88 2.21
C ALA A 538 -5.30 5.73 2.29
N GLN A 539 -6.48 5.97 2.87
CA GLN A 539 -7.52 4.96 3.00
C GLN A 539 -8.07 4.49 1.65
N ARG A 540 -8.32 5.43 0.71
CA ARG A 540 -8.76 5.09 -0.65
C ARG A 540 -7.73 4.28 -1.43
N LYS A 541 -6.44 4.43 -1.15
CA LYS A 541 -5.37 3.69 -1.85
C LYS A 541 -4.97 2.38 -1.16
N VAL A 542 -5.19 2.25 0.15
CA VAL A 542 -5.02 0.98 0.89
C VAL A 542 -6.20 0.04 0.65
N LEU A 543 -7.43 0.56 0.61
CA LEU A 543 -8.66 -0.19 0.36
C LEU A 543 -9.30 0.29 -0.95
N LEU A 544 -8.65 -0.05 -2.06
CA LEU A 544 -9.13 0.28 -3.41
C LEU A 544 -10.45 -0.44 -3.72
N PRO A 545 -11.37 0.18 -4.48
CA PRO A 545 -12.50 -0.54 -5.04
C PRO A 545 -12.06 -1.78 -5.82
N TRP A 546 -12.70 -2.90 -5.55
CA TRP A 546 -12.38 -4.18 -6.16
C TRP A 546 -13.26 -4.44 -7.38
N VAL A 547 -12.64 -4.92 -8.45
CA VAL A 547 -13.28 -5.12 -9.75
C VAL A 547 -13.59 -6.60 -9.95
N PHE A 548 -14.89 -6.88 -10.12
CA PHE A 548 -15.40 -8.18 -10.53
C PHE A 548 -15.92 -8.07 -11.97
N ILE A 549 -15.44 -8.91 -12.88
CA ILE A 549 -15.75 -8.86 -14.30
C ILE A 549 -16.35 -10.16 -14.80
N THR A 550 -17.32 -10.07 -15.70
CA THR A 550 -17.89 -11.20 -16.44
C THR A 550 -18.07 -10.84 -17.90
N ASP A 551 -17.76 -11.77 -18.79
CA ASP A 551 -18.01 -11.71 -20.24
C ASP A 551 -19.23 -12.55 -20.65
N GLN A 552 -19.95 -13.11 -19.67
CA GLN A 552 -21.22 -13.79 -19.93
C GLN A 552 -22.28 -12.79 -20.41
N ASP A 553 -23.15 -13.22 -21.33
CA ASP A 553 -24.27 -12.39 -21.78
C ASP A 553 -25.33 -12.26 -20.68
N VAL A 554 -25.22 -11.20 -19.87
CA VAL A 554 -26.13 -10.90 -18.76
C VAL A 554 -27.30 -9.98 -19.15
N SER A 555 -27.46 -9.70 -20.44
CA SER A 555 -28.44 -8.74 -20.95
C SER A 555 -29.87 -9.09 -20.52
N GLY A 556 -30.53 -8.15 -19.84
CA GLY A 556 -31.89 -8.32 -19.34
C GLY A 556 -32.05 -9.30 -18.16
N ARG A 557 -30.93 -9.82 -17.61
CA ARG A 557 -30.90 -10.75 -16.47
C ARG A 557 -30.44 -10.10 -15.16
N LEU A 558 -29.75 -8.96 -15.24
CA LEU A 558 -29.34 -8.18 -14.06
C LEU A 558 -30.56 -7.46 -13.45
N GLN A 559 -30.76 -7.58 -12.13
CA GLN A 559 -31.85 -6.87 -11.43
C GLN A 559 -31.33 -5.74 -10.55
N ASN A 560 -30.39 -6.05 -9.65
CA ASN A 560 -29.85 -5.10 -8.70
C ASN A 560 -28.49 -4.60 -9.20
N LEU A 561 -28.49 -3.44 -9.85
CA LEU A 561 -27.28 -2.82 -10.41
C LEU A 561 -26.50 -1.98 -9.37
N GLN A 562 -27.03 -1.82 -8.16
CA GLN A 562 -26.37 -1.14 -7.05
C GLN A 562 -26.77 -1.79 -5.72
N PHE A 563 -25.81 -1.90 -4.80
CA PHE A 563 -26.02 -2.44 -3.45
C PHE A 563 -25.18 -1.67 -2.43
N SER A 564 -25.70 -1.46 -1.22
CA SER A 564 -24.93 -0.94 -0.09
C SER A 564 -25.15 -1.81 1.14
N ASN A 565 -24.07 -2.23 1.80
CA ASN A 565 -24.15 -2.95 3.06
C ASN A 565 -24.43 -2.00 4.25
N LEU A 566 -24.11 -0.70 4.13
CA LEU A 566 -24.43 0.29 5.15
C LEU A 566 -25.70 1.06 4.80
N LYS A 567 -26.57 1.29 5.79
CA LYS A 567 -27.76 2.15 5.58
C LYS A 567 -27.40 3.63 5.46
N THR A 568 -26.32 4.03 6.13
CA THR A 568 -25.81 5.40 6.11
C THR A 568 -24.28 5.32 6.10
N PRO A 569 -23.60 6.12 5.26
CA PRO A 569 -22.16 6.28 5.31
C PRO A 569 -21.70 6.67 6.72
N LEU A 570 -20.53 6.18 7.15
CA LEU A 570 -19.89 6.68 8.37
C LEU A 570 -19.24 8.05 8.12
N GLU A 571 -19.01 8.79 9.20
CA GLU A 571 -18.30 10.06 9.16
C GLU A 571 -16.85 9.88 8.66
N ASP A 572 -16.28 10.90 8.05
CA ASP A 572 -14.95 10.85 7.41
C ASP A 572 -13.82 10.47 8.38
N ASN A 573 -14.00 10.71 9.68
CA ASN A 573 -13.03 10.35 10.71
C ASN A 573 -13.21 8.91 11.28
N VAL A 574 -14.18 8.14 10.79
CA VAL A 574 -14.43 6.75 11.21
C VAL A 574 -14.37 5.79 10.04
N GLN A 575 -13.57 4.74 10.19
CA GLN A 575 -13.50 3.64 9.23
C GLN A 575 -13.83 2.30 9.88
N ILE A 576 -14.55 1.44 9.16
CA ILE A 576 -14.67 0.02 9.53
C ILE A 576 -13.34 -0.68 9.18
N LEU A 577 -12.53 -0.94 10.19
CA LEU A 577 -11.25 -1.64 10.07
C LEU A 577 -11.44 -3.15 9.85
N THR A 578 -12.51 -3.73 10.41
CA THR A 578 -12.83 -5.15 10.22
C THR A 578 -14.34 -5.35 10.27
N LEU A 579 -14.88 -6.03 9.27
CA LEU A 579 -16.20 -6.64 9.29
C LEU A 579 -16.07 -8.08 8.78
N GLU A 580 -16.26 -9.07 9.64
CA GLU A 580 -16.01 -10.47 9.33
C GLU A 580 -17.01 -11.37 10.06
N PRO A 581 -17.45 -12.50 9.47
CA PRO A 581 -18.14 -13.52 10.24
C PRO A 581 -17.29 -13.97 11.43
N TRP A 582 -17.89 -14.41 12.51
CA TRP A 582 -17.18 -14.85 13.69
C TRP A 582 -17.78 -16.14 14.23
N LYS A 583 -17.21 -16.64 15.34
CA LYS A 583 -17.69 -17.88 15.96
C LYS A 583 -19.16 -17.75 16.39
N ASP A 584 -19.84 -18.89 16.46
CA ASP A 584 -21.19 -19.01 17.00
C ASP A 584 -22.24 -18.13 16.29
N GLY A 585 -22.05 -17.88 14.99
CA GLY A 585 -22.96 -17.06 14.17
C GLY A 585 -22.92 -15.56 14.50
N THR A 586 -21.87 -15.11 15.20
CA THR A 586 -21.67 -13.69 15.52
C THR A 586 -20.88 -12.99 14.41
N VAL A 587 -20.80 -11.66 14.48
CA VAL A 587 -19.99 -10.83 13.56
C VAL A 587 -18.95 -10.08 14.38
N LEU A 588 -17.72 -10.01 13.87
CA LEU A 588 -16.66 -9.16 14.41
C LEU A 588 -16.68 -7.82 13.69
N LEU A 589 -16.97 -6.75 14.44
CA LEU A 589 -16.87 -5.37 13.98
C LEU A 589 -15.74 -4.66 14.73
N ARG A 590 -14.81 -4.04 14.00
CA ARG A 590 -13.83 -3.08 14.54
C ARG A 590 -13.96 -1.75 13.82
N LEU A 591 -14.05 -0.69 14.61
CA LEU A 591 -14.04 0.69 14.14
C LEU A 591 -12.71 1.31 14.53
N GLU A 592 -12.20 2.19 13.68
CA GLU A 592 -11.06 3.03 14.00
C GLU A 592 -11.39 4.50 13.79
N HIS A 593 -10.82 5.33 14.67
CA HIS A 593 -10.71 6.76 14.44
C HIS A 593 -9.45 7.00 13.61
N VAL A 594 -9.60 7.62 12.45
CA VAL A 594 -8.54 7.66 11.42
C VAL A 594 -7.58 8.83 11.64
N MET A 595 -8.05 9.88 12.33
CA MET A 595 -7.27 11.06 12.66
C MET A 595 -6.58 10.90 14.01
N GLU A 596 -5.37 11.43 14.11
CA GLU A 596 -4.71 11.70 15.39
C GLU A 596 -5.27 12.97 16.04
N LYS A 597 -4.86 13.17 17.29
CA LYS A 597 -5.23 14.36 18.05
C LYS A 597 -4.65 15.60 17.38
N ASP A 598 -5.46 16.64 17.24
CA ASP A 598 -5.06 17.96 16.74
C ASP A 598 -4.56 17.98 15.27
N GLU A 599 -4.83 16.94 14.46
CA GLU A 599 -4.54 16.93 13.00
C GLU A 599 -5.53 17.76 12.18
N ASP A 600 -6.78 17.85 12.59
CA ASP A 600 -7.85 18.60 11.92
C ASP A 600 -8.80 19.22 12.94
N ASP A 601 -9.23 20.46 12.69
CA ASP A 601 -10.08 21.24 13.60
C ASP A 601 -11.44 20.57 13.87
N ASN A 602 -11.94 19.73 12.95
CA ASN A 602 -13.25 19.09 13.03
C ASN A 602 -13.17 17.57 13.13
N LEU A 603 -12.34 16.94 12.31
CA LEU A 603 -12.24 15.49 12.18
C LEU A 603 -11.41 14.83 13.29
N SER A 604 -10.58 15.58 14.02
CA SER A 604 -9.86 15.08 15.21
C SER A 604 -10.71 15.10 16.49
N LYS A 605 -11.99 15.49 16.42
CA LYS A 605 -12.90 15.54 17.58
C LYS A 605 -13.56 14.18 17.83
N GLU A 606 -14.09 14.01 19.05
CA GLU A 606 -14.90 12.84 19.42
C GLU A 606 -16.10 12.67 18.49
N THR A 607 -16.36 11.42 18.08
CA THR A 607 -17.49 11.01 17.24
C THR A 607 -18.20 9.80 17.84
N THR A 608 -19.48 9.63 17.55
CA THR A 608 -20.33 8.54 18.07
C THR A 608 -20.97 7.76 16.93
N VAL A 609 -20.77 6.43 16.94
CA VAL A 609 -21.41 5.51 15.99
C VAL A 609 -22.53 4.73 16.67
N ASP A 610 -23.76 4.88 16.19
CA ASP A 610 -24.92 4.11 16.68
C ASP A 610 -24.93 2.71 16.04
N LEU A 611 -24.58 1.70 16.84
CA LEU A 611 -24.51 0.30 16.42
C LEU A 611 -25.87 -0.43 16.47
N SER A 612 -26.98 0.25 16.70
CA SER A 612 -28.29 -0.40 16.59
C SER A 612 -28.40 -1.01 15.20
N VAL A 613 -28.58 -2.33 15.15
CA VAL A 613 -28.46 -3.16 13.93
C VAL A 613 -29.35 -2.64 12.80
N SER A 614 -30.53 -2.12 13.15
CA SER A 614 -31.46 -1.49 12.21
C SER A 614 -30.98 -0.16 11.59
N LYS A 615 -29.85 0.41 12.03
CA LYS A 615 -29.32 1.69 11.57
C LYS A 615 -27.98 1.59 10.86
N ILE A 616 -27.17 0.55 11.11
CA ILE A 616 -25.83 0.44 10.51
C ILE A 616 -25.78 -0.51 9.31
N LEU A 617 -26.23 -1.75 9.45
CA LEU A 617 -26.16 -2.76 8.37
C LEU A 617 -27.52 -2.94 7.71
N THR A 618 -27.56 -3.06 6.37
CA THR A 618 -28.81 -3.26 5.61
C THR A 618 -29.37 -4.68 5.76
N HIS A 619 -28.50 -5.69 5.93
CA HIS A 619 -28.89 -7.10 5.82
C HIS A 619 -29.38 -7.74 7.13
N PHE A 620 -29.04 -7.17 8.28
CA PHE A 620 -29.52 -7.66 9.57
C PHE A 620 -30.86 -7.00 9.90
N GLN A 621 -31.97 -7.70 9.67
CA GLN A 621 -33.27 -7.32 10.23
C GLN A 621 -33.45 -8.06 11.56
N THR A 622 -33.90 -7.33 12.59
CA THR A 622 -34.25 -7.84 13.92
C THR A 622 -35.46 -8.76 13.91
#